data_AF-A0A972A2P4-F1
#
_entry.id   AF-A0A972A2P4-F1
#
_cell.length_a   1.000
_cell.length_b   1.000
_cell.length_c   1.000
_cell.angle_alpha   90.00
_cell.angle_beta   90.00
_cell.angle_gamma   90.00
#
_symmetry.space_group_name_H-M   'P 1'
#
loop_
_entity.id
_entity.type
_entity.pdbx_description
1 polymer ?
#
loop_
_entity_poly.entity_id
_entity_poly.type
_entity_poly.pdbx_seq_one_letter_code
_entity_poly.pdbx_strand_id
1 'polypeptide(L)'
;MAGIYIHIPFCKTRCSYCDFYTGTDETQMDAFVGALCTEARIRKDEIHESVQSIYFGGGTPSRLRSGHLEKIFDALQQHFTIETT
;
A
#
# COMPACT_ATOMS: atom_id res chain seq x y z
N MET A 1 -16.34 -4.16 -10.56
CA MET A 1 -15.50 -4.76 -9.50
C MET A 1 -14.37 -3.79 -9.22
N ALA A 2 -14.04 -3.56 -7.95
CA ALA A 2 -13.02 -2.58 -7.56
C ALA A 2 -11.64 -3.22 -7.41
N GLY A 3 -10.61 -2.40 -7.62
CA GLY A 3 -9.22 -2.73 -7.33
C GLY A 3 -8.58 -1.62 -6.50
N ILE A 4 -7.72 -2.00 -5.56
CA ILE A 4 -6.95 -1.06 -4.74
C ILE A 4 -5.49 -1.08 -5.22
N TYR A 5 -4.95 0.08 -5.58
CA TYR A 5 -3.53 0.25 -5.87
C TYR A 5 -2.84 0.97 -4.71
N ILE A 6 -1.76 0.37 -4.21
CA ILE A 6 -0.92 0.93 -3.16
C ILE A 6 0.45 1.25 -3.73
N HIS A 7 0.77 2.54 -3.76
CA HIS A 7 2.08 3.02 -4.18
C HIS A 7 3.06 2.99 -2.99
N ILE A 8 4.11 2.18 -3.09
CA ILE A 8 5.18 2.07 -2.10
C ILE A 8 6.39 2.88 -2.60
N PRO A 9 6.66 4.08 -2.05
CA PRO A 9 7.68 4.97 -2.61
C PRO A 9 9.10 4.61 -2.19
N PHE A 10 9.36 3.47 -1.55
CA PHE A 10 10.68 3.14 -1.00
C PHE A 10 11.53 2.31 -1.96
N CYS A 11 12.75 2.77 -2.22
CA CYS A 11 13.77 2.06 -2.99
C CYS A 11 15.07 1.97 -2.18
N LYS A 12 15.83 0.90 -2.37
CA LYS A 12 17.18 0.79 -1.80
C LYS A 12 18.11 1.89 -2.35
N THR A 13 17.98 2.20 -3.63
CA THR A 13 18.75 3.24 -4.34
C THR A 13 17.86 3.90 -5.41
N ARG A 14 18.20 5.13 -5.82
CA ARG A 14 17.53 5.83 -6.91
C ARG A 14 18.16 5.43 -8.26
N CYS A 15 17.41 4.75 -9.11
CA CYS A 15 17.84 4.45 -10.49
C CYS A 15 17.74 5.71 -11.36
N SER A 16 18.74 5.94 -12.22
CA SER A 16 18.80 7.12 -13.11
C SER A 16 17.69 7.14 -14.16
N TYR A 17 17.15 5.98 -14.52
CA TYR A 17 16.10 5.81 -15.53
C TYR A 17 14.67 5.75 -14.94
N CYS A 18 14.51 5.86 -13.60
CA CYS A 18 13.23 5.59 -12.97
C CYS A 18 12.31 6.83 -12.97
N ASP A 19 11.19 6.74 -13.69
CA ASP A 19 10.19 7.81 -13.78
C ASP A 19 9.15 7.79 -12.66
N PHE A 20 9.15 6.77 -11.79
CA PHE A 20 8.25 6.71 -10.64
C PHE A 20 8.73 7.59 -9.50
N TYR A 21 7.77 8.18 -8.78
CA TYR A 21 8.05 8.83 -7.50
C TYR A 21 8.61 7.80 -6.51
N THR A 22 9.82 8.06 -6.02
CA THR A 22 10.54 7.15 -5.12
C THR A 22 11.46 7.94 -4.20
N GLY A 23 11.74 7.38 -3.03
CA GLY A 23 12.67 7.87 -2.03
C GLY A 23 13.51 6.73 -1.46
N THR A 24 14.70 7.06 -0.99
CA THR A 24 15.66 6.10 -0.41
C THR A 24 15.69 6.11 1.11
N ASP A 25 14.95 7.02 1.74
CA ASP A 25 14.84 7.10 3.19
C ASP A 25 13.80 6.09 3.70
N GLU A 26 14.27 4.92 4.08
CA GLU A 26 13.43 3.86 4.63
C GLU A 26 13.12 4.04 6.12
N THR A 27 13.70 5.04 6.80
CA THR A 27 13.39 5.31 8.21
C THR A 27 11.94 5.74 8.42
N GLN A 28 11.32 6.26 7.36
CA GLN A 28 9.92 6.71 7.34
C GLN A 28 8.93 5.58 7.04
N MET A 29 9.38 4.34 6.84
CA MET A 29 8.51 3.25 6.39
C MET A 29 7.42 2.92 7.40
N ASP A 30 7.74 2.89 8.70
CA ASP A 30 6.75 2.64 9.76
C ASP A 30 5.68 3.74 9.81
N ALA A 31 6.10 5.01 9.71
CA ALA A 31 5.19 6.16 9.68
C ALA A 31 4.31 6.13 8.43
N PHE A 32 4.89 5.80 7.27
CA PHE A 32 4.15 5.63 6.01
C PHE A 32 3.09 4.53 6.11
N VAL A 33 3.43 3.36 6.66
CA VAL A 33 2.47 2.27 6.85
C VAL A 33 1.32 2.70 7.77
N GLY A 34 1.63 3.40 8.87
CA GLY A 34 0.59 3.95 9.75
C GLY A 34 -0.32 4.97 9.08
N ALA A 35 0.25 5.83 8.22
CA ALA A 35 -0.50 6.77 7.41
C ALA A 35 -1.39 6.06 6.39
N LEU A 36 -0.89 5.02 5.72
CA LEU A 36 -1.66 4.21 4.78
C LEU A 36 -2.86 3.51 5.45
N CYS A 37 -2.67 2.90 6.63
CA CYS A 37 -3.78 2.32 7.40
C CYS A 37 -4.82 3.38 7.79
N THR A 38 -4.37 4.59 8.12
CA THR A 38 -5.25 5.72 8.40
C THR A 38 -6.03 6.16 7.16
N GLU A 39 -5.36 6.20 6.00
CA GLU A 39 -5.97 6.52 4.71
C GLU A 39 -7.07 5.50 4.35
N ALA A 40 -6.80 4.20 4.50
CA ALA A 40 -7.79 3.14 4.26
C ALA A 40 -9.07 3.37 5.09
N ARG A 41 -8.93 3.77 6.36
CA ARG A 41 -10.06 4.11 7.23
C ARG A 41 -10.83 5.33 6.76
N ILE A 42 -10.14 6.38 6.33
CA ILE A 42 -10.75 7.65 5.89
C ILE A 42 -11.49 7.46 4.57
N ARG A 43 -10.95 6.63 3.68
CA ARG A 43 -11.44 6.41 2.32
C ARG A 43 -12.38 5.21 2.19
N LYS A 44 -12.78 4.59 3.31
CA LYS A 44 -13.62 3.38 3.33
C LYS A 44 -14.94 3.52 2.55
N ASP A 45 -15.51 4.73 2.51
CA ASP A 45 -16.80 5.01 1.88
C ASP A 45 -16.67 5.40 0.39
N GLU A 46 -15.46 5.36 -0.18
CA GLU A 46 -15.24 5.62 -1.63
C GLU A 46 -15.53 4.39 -2.50
N ILE A 47 -15.49 3.19 -1.92
CA ILE A 47 -15.67 1.92 -2.63
C ILE A 47 -16.87 1.19 -2.03
N HIS A 48 -17.94 1.05 -2.82
CA HIS A 48 -19.19 0.40 -2.38
C HIS A 48 -19.33 -1.04 -2.88
N GLU A 49 -18.46 -1.46 -3.80
CA GLU A 49 -18.42 -2.78 -4.40
C GLU A 49 -17.29 -3.63 -3.80
N SER A 50 -17.32 -4.94 -4.06
CA SER A 50 -16.27 -5.83 -3.58
C SER A 50 -14.93 -5.54 -4.28
N VAL A 51 -13.85 -5.57 -3.48
CA VAL A 51 -12.48 -5.45 -3.95
C VAL A 51 -11.98 -6.84 -4.33
N GLN A 52 -11.64 -7.02 -5.60
CA GLN A 52 -11.13 -8.29 -6.11
C GLN A 52 -9.61 -8.36 -6.16
N SER A 53 -8.96 -7.21 -6.24
CA SER A 53 -7.53 -7.14 -6.49
C SER A 53 -6.89 -6.01 -5.70
N ILE A 54 -5.72 -6.32 -5.13
CA ILE A 54 -4.87 -5.38 -4.44
C ILE A 54 -3.51 -5.42 -5.14
N TYR A 55 -3.12 -4.29 -5.72
CA TYR A 55 -1.88 -4.14 -6.47
C TYR A 55 -0.89 -3.29 -5.68
N PHE A 56 0.33 -3.79 -5.52
CA PHE A 56 1.44 -3.03 -4.95
C PHE A 56 2.39 -2.61 -6.07
N GLY A 57 2.74 -1.32 -6.13
CA GLY A 57 3.69 -0.80 -7.11
C GLY A 57 4.46 0.41 -6.60
N GLY A 58 5.11 1.14 -7.51
CA GLY A 58 5.89 2.33 -7.18
C GLY A 58 7.38 2.05 -7.18
N GLY A 59 8.04 2.29 -6.05
CA GLY A 59 9.44 1.96 -5.84
C GLY A 59 9.67 0.45 -5.81
N THR A 60 10.04 -0.08 -4.65
CA THR A 60 10.29 -1.51 -4.48
C THR A 60 9.38 -2.05 -3.39
N PRO A 61 8.14 -2.50 -3.71
CA PRO A 61 7.20 -3.03 -2.72
C PRO A 61 7.78 -4.14 -1.84
N SER A 62 8.70 -4.95 -2.36
CA SER A 62 9.39 -6.01 -1.62
C SER A 62 10.35 -5.50 -0.52
N ARG A 63 10.51 -4.17 -0.36
CA ARG A 63 11.20 -3.58 0.81
C ARG A 63 10.32 -3.58 2.06
N LEU A 64 9.01 -3.71 1.92
CA LEU A 64 8.11 -3.89 3.06
C LEU A 64 8.46 -5.19 3.80
N ARG A 65 8.48 -5.11 5.13
CA ARG A 65 8.62 -6.29 6.00
C ARG A 65 7.28 -7.01 6.10
N SER A 66 7.29 -8.28 6.49
CA SER A 66 6.05 -9.06 6.69
C SER A 66 5.06 -8.35 7.61
N GLY A 67 5.54 -7.84 8.75
CA GLY A 67 4.69 -7.08 9.68
C GLY A 67 4.13 -5.76 9.13
N HIS A 68 4.72 -5.20 8.07
CA HIS A 68 4.09 -4.07 7.36
C HIS A 68 2.94 -4.57 6.49
N LEU A 69 3.15 -5.64 5.73
CA LEU A 69 2.13 -6.24 4.88
C LEU A 69 0.93 -6.71 5.70
N GLU A 70 1.16 -7.36 6.84
CA GLU A 70 0.11 -7.76 7.79
C GLU A 70 -0.74 -6.57 8.21
N LYS A 71 -0.13 -5.49 8.71
CA LYS A 71 -0.86 -4.27 9.10
C LYS A 71 -1.67 -3.66 7.95
N ILE A 72 -1.11 -3.66 6.74
CA ILE A 72 -1.78 -3.14 5.55
C ILE A 72 -3.01 -4.01 5.23
N PHE A 73 -2.85 -5.33 5.14
CA PHE A 73 -3.95 -6.23 4.82
C PHE A 73 -5.04 -6.22 5.89
N ASP A 74 -4.68 -6.21 7.17
CA ASP A 74 -5.63 -6.10 8.28
C ASP A 74 -6.47 -4.82 8.17
N ALA A 75 -5.81 -3.68 7.92
CA ALA A 75 -6.50 -2.40 7.76
C ALA A 75 -7.43 -2.40 6.53
N LEU A 76 -7.01 -2.99 5.42
CA LEU A 76 -7.86 -3.11 4.23
C LEU A 76 -9.06 -4.02 4.48
N GLN A 77 -8.87 -5.18 5.10
CA GLN A 77 -9.95 -6.12 5.43
C GLN A 77 -10.94 -5.55 6.44
N GLN A 78 -10.49 -4.68 7.34
CA GLN A 78 -11.34 -3.99 8.30
C GLN A 78 -12.26 -2.95 7.64
N HIS A 79 -11.86 -2.38 6.51
CA HIS A 79 -12.52 -1.22 5.91
C HIS A 79 -13.13 -1.46 4.54
N PHE A 80 -12.74 -2.52 3.83
CA PHE A 80 -13.24 -2.88 2.51
C PHE A 80 -13.68 -4.35 2.48
N THR A 81 -14.74 -4.63 1.72
CA THR A 81 -15.15 -6.01 1.44
C THR A 81 -14.23 -6.60 0.39
N ILE A 82 -13.30 -7.47 0.79
CA ILE A 82 -12.33 -8.11 -0.10
C ILE A 82 -12.79 -9.52 -0.45
N GLU A 83 -12.82 -9.86 -1.74
CA GLU A 83 -13.12 -11.22 -2.19
C GLU A 83 -11.92 -12.13 -1.91
N THR A 84 -12.16 -13.20 -1.15
CA THR A 84 -11.19 -14.28 -1.00
C THR A 84 -11.54 -15.32 -2.06
N THR A 85 -10.74 -15.40 -3.13
CA THR A 85 -10.83 -16.51 -4.09
C THR A 85 -10.20 -17.76 -3.51
#